data_AF-A0A7X8U3L4-F1
#
_entry.id   AF-A0A7X8U3L4-F1
#
_cell.length_a   1.000
_cell.length_b   1.000
_cell.length_c   1.000
_cell.angle_alpha   90.00
_cell.angle_beta   90.00
_cell.angle_gamma   90.00
#
_symmetry.space_group_name_H-M   'P 1'
#
loop_
_entity.id
_entity.type
_entity.pdbx_description
1 polymer ?
#
loop_
_entity_poly.entity_id
_entity_poly.type
_entity_poly.pdbx_seq_one_letter_code
_entity_poly.pdbx_strand_id
1 'polypeptide(L)'
;MSSEQFLDGKLFVQFIALIFLSYVKKAMQDRHLFGKYTIQGLLDQLDVIECFGRPGHDLRMGEMTAKQQDFYIQLGVKPPSSL
;
A
#
# COMPACT_ATOMS: atom_id res chain seq x y z
N MET A 1 -16.85 2.70 28.63
CA MET A 1 -16.25 1.95 27.51
C MET A 1 -14.85 1.57 27.93
N SER A 2 -14.64 0.28 28.22
CA SER A 2 -13.44 -0.25 28.90
C SER A 2 -12.26 -0.37 27.93
N SER A 3 -11.04 -0.24 28.47
CA SER A 3 -9.75 -0.34 27.77
C SER A 3 -9.57 -1.60 26.91
N GLU A 4 -10.24 -2.69 27.24
CA GLU A 4 -10.16 -3.97 26.52
C GLU A 4 -10.78 -3.92 25.12
N GLN A 5 -11.93 -3.24 24.95
CA GLN A 5 -12.58 -3.09 23.63
C GLN A 5 -11.74 -2.24 22.66
N PHE A 6 -11.01 -1.26 23.19
CA PHE A 6 -10.06 -0.46 22.41
C PHE A 6 -8.79 -1.24 22.05
N LEU A 7 -8.34 -2.15 22.93
CA LEU A 7 -7.19 -3.00 22.68
C LEU A 7 -7.49 -4.04 21.58
N ASP A 8 -8.69 -4.61 21.62
CA ASP A 8 -9.14 -5.62 20.67
C ASP A 8 -9.27 -5.03 19.24
N GLY A 9 -9.82 -3.82 19.13
CA GLY A 9 -9.86 -3.08 17.86
C GLY A 9 -8.47 -2.79 17.28
N LYS A 10 -7.47 -2.49 18.13
CA LYS A 10 -6.08 -2.27 17.70
C LYS A 10 -5.42 -3.56 17.19
N LEU A 11 -5.63 -4.68 17.89
CA LEU A 11 -5.12 -5.98 17.48
C LEU A 11 -5.70 -6.41 16.14
N PHE A 12 -6.99 -6.19 15.92
CA PHE A 12 -7.62 -6.46 14.64
C PHE A 12 -6.99 -5.66 13.49
N VAL A 13 -6.83 -4.34 13.66
CA VAL A 13 -6.18 -3.50 12.65
C VAL A 13 -4.73 -3.93 12.38
N GLN A 14 -3.98 -4.25 13.44
CA GLN A 14 -2.61 -4.75 13.30
C GLN A 14 -2.56 -6.08 12.55
N PHE A 15 -3.49 -7.00 12.82
CA PHE A 15 -3.57 -8.27 12.12
C PHE A 15 -3.80 -8.07 10.62
N ILE A 16 -4.75 -7.20 10.23
CA ILE A 16 -4.98 -6.85 8.83
C ILE A 16 -3.74 -6.20 8.19
N ALA A 17 -3.08 -5.28 8.91
CA ALA A 17 -1.83 -4.67 8.43
C ALA A 17 -0.73 -5.72 8.18
N LEU A 18 -0.64 -6.75 9.03
CA LEU A 18 0.31 -7.86 8.84
C LEU A 18 -0.01 -8.71 7.61
N ILE A 19 -1.28 -8.88 7.23
CA ILE A 19 -1.65 -9.57 5.97
C ILE A 19 -1.09 -8.80 4.78
N PHE A 20 -1.32 -7.49 4.71
CA PHE A 20 -0.80 -6.64 3.65
C PHE A 20 0.73 -6.61 3.62
N LEU A 21 1.36 -6.45 4.79
CA LEU A 21 2.82 -6.45 4.90
C LEU A 21 3.43 -7.78 4.46
N SER A 22 2.78 -8.91 4.79
CA SER A 22 3.23 -10.24 4.38
C SER A 22 3.13 -10.43 2.88
N TYR A 23 2.05 -9.93 2.26
CA TYR A 23 1.92 -9.94 0.80
C TYR A 23 3.02 -9.12 0.12
N VAL A 24 3.24 -7.88 0.56
CA VAL A 24 4.29 -7.00 0.01
C VAL A 24 5.66 -7.64 0.16
N LYS A 25 5.98 -8.19 1.35
CA LYS A 25 7.23 -8.92 1.59
C LYS A 25 7.42 -10.08 0.63
N LYS A 26 6.39 -10.90 0.43
CA LYS A 26 6.43 -12.02 -0.49
C LYS A 26 6.66 -11.55 -1.93
N ALA A 27 5.91 -10.56 -2.40
CA ALA A 27 6.09 -10.01 -3.75
C ALA A 27 7.50 -9.42 -3.95
N MET A 28 8.05 -8.74 -2.94
CA MET A 28 9.42 -8.25 -2.98
C MET A 28 10.45 -9.39 -3.04
N GLN A 29 10.22 -10.49 -2.32
CA GLN A 29 11.08 -11.66 -2.34
C GLN A 29 11.04 -12.35 -3.71
N ASP A 30 9.83 -12.62 -4.22
CA ASP A 30 9.60 -13.31 -5.49
C ASP A 30 10.18 -12.53 -6.69
N ARG A 31 10.32 -11.20 -6.57
CA ARG A 31 10.90 -10.33 -7.60
C ARG A 31 12.29 -9.80 -7.28
N HIS A 32 12.94 -10.33 -6.25
CA HIS A 32 14.30 -9.95 -5.85
C HIS A 32 14.49 -8.44 -5.58
N LEU A 33 13.48 -7.78 -5.02
CA LEU A 33 13.49 -6.33 -4.79
C LEU A 33 14.28 -5.92 -3.56
N PHE A 34 14.53 -6.83 -2.62
CA PHE A 34 15.29 -6.55 -1.40
C PHE A 34 16.75 -6.11 -1.67
N GLY A 35 17.31 -6.42 -2.84
CA GLY A 35 18.62 -5.91 -3.25
C GLY A 35 18.62 -4.44 -3.68
N LYS A 36 17.44 -3.85 -3.91
CA LYS A 36 17.27 -2.47 -4.41
C LYS A 36 16.50 -1.58 -3.44
N TYR A 37 15.56 -2.16 -2.70
CA TYR A 37 14.62 -1.43 -1.84
C TYR A 37 14.45 -2.13 -0.51
N THR A 38 14.36 -1.34 0.56
CA THR A 38 13.78 -1.80 1.82
C THR A 38 12.26 -1.77 1.73
N ILE A 39 11.55 -2.52 2.58
CA ILE A 39 10.08 -2.46 2.63
C ILE A 39 9.63 -1.02 2.92
N GLN A 40 10.26 -0.37 3.89
CA GLN A 40 9.95 1.01 4.23
C GLN A 40 10.16 1.93 3.04
N GLY A 41 11.31 1.85 2.37
CA GLY A 41 11.60 2.69 1.21
C GLY A 41 10.68 2.44 0.01
N LEU A 42 10.12 1.23 -0.14
CA LEU A 42 9.07 0.96 -1.13
C LEU A 42 7.74 1.58 -0.70
N LEU A 43 7.34 1.43 0.56
CA LEU A 43 6.10 2.00 1.09
C LEU A 43 6.11 3.54 1.04
N ASP A 44 7.24 4.16 1.36
CA ASP A 44 7.42 5.63 1.30
C ASP A 44 7.20 6.17 -0.13
N GLN A 45 7.51 5.38 -1.16
CA GLN A 45 7.29 5.78 -2.57
C GLN A 45 5.82 5.70 -2.98
N LEU A 46 5.04 4.84 -2.31
CA LEU A 46 3.61 4.68 -2.54
C LEU A 46 2.79 5.66 -1.70
N ASP A 47 3.24 6.02 -0.50
CA ASP A 47 2.54 6.90 0.44
C ASP A 47 2.36 8.34 -0.08
N VAL A 48 3.21 8.76 -1.01
CA VAL A 48 3.13 10.09 -1.64
C VAL A 48 2.15 10.16 -2.82
N ILE A 49 1.50 9.05 -3.19
CA ILE A 49 0.53 9.05 -4.30
C ILE A 49 -0.78 9.71 -3.83
N GLU A 50 -1.16 10.78 -4.51
CA GLU A 50 -2.38 11.51 -4.19
C GLU A 50 -3.64 10.78 -4.69
N CYS A 51 -4.69 10.80 -3.87
CA CYS A 51 -6.00 10.25 -4.20
C CYS A 51 -7.08 11.29 -3.90
N PHE A 52 -7.86 11.64 -4.93
CA PHE A 52 -8.89 12.67 -4.87
C PHE A 52 -10.28 12.03 -4.89
N GLY A 53 -11.06 12.28 -3.84
CA GLY A 53 -12.49 11.95 -3.79
C GLY A 53 -13.34 13.20 -3.95
N ARG A 54 -14.42 13.12 -4.75
CA ARG A 54 -15.52 14.09 -4.71
C ARG A 54 -16.82 13.37 -4.35
N PRO A 55 -17.68 13.96 -3.51
CA PRO A 55 -18.99 13.38 -3.21
C PRO A 55 -19.76 13.06 -4.50
N GLY A 56 -20.26 11.83 -4.62
CA GLY A 56 -21.01 11.37 -5.81
C GLY A 56 -20.16 10.97 -7.02
N HIS A 57 -18.84 10.94 -6.90
CA HIS A 57 -17.93 10.51 -7.97
C HIS A 57 -16.93 9.46 -7.50
N ASP A 58 -16.44 8.66 -8.44
CA ASP A 58 -15.39 7.68 -8.19
C ASP A 58 -14.08 8.35 -7.74
N LEU A 59 -13.32 7.62 -6.90
CA LEU A 59 -11.96 8.02 -6.50
C LEU A 59 -11.07 8.15 -7.73
N ARG A 60 -10.29 9.22 -7.76
CA ARG A 60 -9.38 9.55 -8.85
C ARG A 60 -7.97 9.64 -8.33
N MET A 61 -7.05 8.85 -8.89
CA MET A 61 -5.64 8.96 -8.55
C MET A 61 -5.02 10.15 -9.26
N GLY A 62 -4.15 10.88 -8.56
CA GLY A 62 -3.29 11.89 -9.14
C GLY A 62 -2.30 11.31 -10.14
N GLU A 63 -1.47 12.17 -10.72
CA GLU A 63 -0.41 11.73 -11.63
C GLU A 63 0.59 10.83 -10.88
N MET A 64 0.87 9.67 -11.46
CA MET A 64 1.86 8.74 -10.94
C MET A 64 3.11 8.75 -11.81
N THR A 65 4.26 8.82 -11.17
CA THR A 65 5.54 8.65 -11.84
C THR A 65 5.68 7.24 -12.40
N ALA A 66 6.49 7.07 -13.45
CA ALA A 66 6.79 5.75 -14.02
C ALA A 66 7.33 4.76 -12.97
N LYS A 67 8.12 5.25 -12.00
CA LYS A 67 8.64 4.45 -10.90
C LYS A 67 7.54 3.92 -9.97
N GLN A 68 6.53 4.75 -9.68
CA GLN A 68 5.39 4.34 -8.87
C GLN A 68 4.55 3.30 -9.60
N GLN A 69 4.27 3.51 -10.89
CA GLN A 69 3.56 2.51 -11.71
C GLN A 69 4.31 1.18 -11.77
N ASP A 70 5.64 1.24 -11.94
CA ASP A 70 6.49 0.06 -11.93
C ASP A 70 6.44 -0.68 -10.58
N PHE A 71 6.37 0.03 -9.44
CA PHE A 71 6.16 -0.63 -8.15
C PHE A 71 4.86 -1.41 -8.07
N TYR A 72 3.72 -0.89 -8.55
CA TYR A 72 2.47 -1.65 -8.60
C TYR A 72 2.65 -2.93 -9.42
N ILE A 73 3.25 -2.80 -10.61
CA ILE A 73 3.53 -3.95 -11.49
C ILE A 73 4.41 -4.96 -10.78
N GLN A 74 5.50 -4.51 -10.13
CA GLN A 74 6.44 -5.33 -9.35
C GLN A 74 5.78 -5.98 -8.11
N LEU A 75 4.75 -5.38 -7.55
CA LEU A 75 3.95 -5.99 -6.49
C LEU A 75 2.89 -6.97 -7.02
N GLY A 76 2.69 -7.05 -8.34
CA GLY A 76 1.67 -7.91 -8.96
C GLY A 76 0.27 -7.30 -8.94
N VAL A 77 0.19 -5.98 -8.80
CA VAL A 77 -1.05 -5.22 -8.77
C VAL A 77 -1.12 -4.35 -10.03
N LYS A 78 -2.29 -4.26 -10.65
CA LYS A 78 -2.48 -3.34 -11.78
C LYS A 78 -2.38 -1.89 -11.25
N PRO A 79 -1.53 -1.03 -11.84
CA PRO A 79 -1.52 0.38 -11.48
C PRO A 79 -2.91 0.98 -11.69
N PRO A 80 -3.41 1.81 -10.75
CA PRO A 80 -4.66 2.52 -10.96
C PRO A 80 -4.52 3.48 -12.15
N SER A 81 -5.60 3.65 -12.91
CA SER A 81 -5.65 4.64 -13.98
C SER A 81 -5.58 6.04 -13.36
N SER A 82 -4.52 6.78 -13.67
CA SER A 82 -4.40 8.20 -13.36
C SER A 82 -5.37 9.01 -14.22
N LEU A 83 -5.76 10.19 -13.69
CA LEU A 83 -6.60 11.17 -14.39
C LEU A 83 -6.05 11.62 -15.74
#